data_AF-A0A7S2TLI1-F1
#
_entry.id   AF-A0A7S2TLI1-F1
#
_cell.length_a   1.000
_cell.length_b   1.000
_cell.length_c   1.000
_cell.angle_alpha   90.00
_cell.angle_beta   90.00
_cell.angle_gamma   90.00
#
_symmetry.space_group_name_H-M   'P 1'
#
loop_
_entity.id
_entity.type
_entity.pdbx_description
1 polymer ?
#
loop_
_entity_poly.entity_id
_entity_poly.type
_entity_poly.pdbx_seq_one_letter_code
_entity_poly.pdbx_strand_id
1 'polypeptide(L)'
;NRCSLRGDEMDEQLGKLCCCLKVYFPCIFGDAKGGGAPLVSFSEVKGTRVKISNFYVAGSGTALVNVPLIQNRAYWEFKIVELGHFCAGVCEPSKANLDGQLSDRKKTWAISSKSLKCEFKKGDLLGMGYDLSDIRPVLRVYHNGKLVKSIKCSKDMQGDVYPCVSVEEGCMLEANFEGSLQPFQYGPPQNYSGIMFTRDIL
;
A
#
# COMPACT_ATOMS: atom_id res chain seq x y z
N ASN A 1 9.23 24.27 -29.41
CA ASN A 1 7.95 23.55 -29.60
C ASN A 1 8.09 22.14 -29.03
N ARG A 2 7.53 21.96 -27.85
CA ARG A 2 7.59 20.76 -26.98
C ARG A 2 6.24 20.02 -27.10
N CYS A 3 6.20 18.75 -26.71
CA CYS A 3 5.08 17.76 -26.74
C CYS A 3 5.10 16.84 -27.97
N SER A 4 4.84 15.53 -27.89
CA SER A 4 4.43 14.66 -26.78
C SER A 4 4.66 13.22 -27.24
N LEU A 5 5.48 12.46 -26.54
CA LEU A 5 5.61 11.00 -26.69
C LEU A 5 5.81 10.46 -25.27
N ARG A 6 4.77 9.89 -24.63
CA ARG A 6 4.85 9.05 -23.41
C ARG A 6 3.49 8.65 -22.79
N GLY A 7 2.45 8.46 -23.60
CA GLY A 7 1.20 7.82 -23.15
C GLY A 7 1.18 6.33 -23.49
N ASP A 8 1.55 6.01 -24.72
CA ASP A 8 1.24 4.71 -25.33
C ASP A 8 2.18 3.58 -24.88
N GLU A 9 3.45 3.88 -24.53
CA GLU A 9 4.41 2.84 -24.10
C GLU A 9 4.07 2.22 -22.74
N MET A 10 3.42 2.95 -21.84
CA MET A 10 3.13 2.45 -20.48
C MET A 10 1.81 1.67 -20.40
N ASP A 11 0.81 2.05 -21.20
CA ASP A 11 -0.40 1.24 -21.40
C ASP A 11 -0.07 -0.04 -22.19
N GLU A 12 0.92 0.01 -23.08
CA GLU A 12 1.47 -1.20 -23.72
C GLU A 12 2.26 -2.08 -22.72
N GLN A 13 2.90 -1.53 -21.68
CA GLN A 13 3.52 -2.36 -20.63
C GLN A 13 2.50 -3.00 -19.68
N LEU A 14 1.42 -2.30 -19.31
CA LEU A 14 0.29 -2.88 -18.59
C LEU A 14 -0.47 -3.91 -19.44
N GLY A 15 -0.55 -3.70 -20.77
CA GLY A 15 -1.12 -4.64 -21.73
C GLY A 15 -0.21 -5.82 -22.11
N LYS A 16 1.12 -5.66 -22.13
CA LYS A 16 2.09 -6.73 -22.44
C LYS A 16 2.36 -7.65 -21.26
N LEU A 17 2.21 -7.17 -20.02
CA LEU A 17 2.15 -8.02 -18.83
C LEU A 17 0.95 -8.98 -18.85
N CYS A 18 -0.08 -8.68 -19.66
CA CYS A 18 -1.28 -9.50 -19.83
C CYS A 18 -1.07 -10.72 -20.76
N CYS A 19 0.01 -10.78 -21.56
CA CYS A 19 0.12 -11.79 -22.63
C CYS A 19 1.22 -12.86 -22.45
N CYS A 20 2.31 -12.58 -21.70
CA CYS A 20 3.47 -13.49 -21.63
C CYS A 20 3.65 -14.23 -20.29
N LEU A 21 3.08 -13.76 -19.19
CA LEU A 21 2.91 -14.57 -17.99
C LEU A 21 1.46 -14.99 -17.94
N LYS A 22 1.15 -16.23 -17.54
CA LYS A 22 -0.21 -16.68 -17.21
C LYS A 22 -0.76 -15.97 -15.94
N VAL A 23 -0.55 -14.66 -15.84
CA VAL A 23 -1.19 -13.77 -14.89
C VAL A 23 -2.39 -13.24 -15.66
N TYR A 24 -3.54 -13.88 -15.47
CA TYR A 24 -4.81 -13.26 -15.78
C TYR A 24 -4.81 -11.91 -15.06
N PHE A 25 -4.60 -10.81 -15.79
CA PHE A 25 -5.28 -9.57 -15.46
C PHE A 25 -6.69 -9.81 -15.98
N PRO A 26 -7.67 -10.21 -15.14
CA PRO A 26 -9.02 -10.19 -15.64
C PRO A 26 -9.31 -8.71 -15.89
N CYS A 27 -10.10 -8.41 -16.91
CA CYS A 27 -10.66 -7.10 -17.13
C CYS A 27 -11.53 -6.69 -15.92
N ILE A 28 -10.92 -6.28 -14.80
CA ILE A 28 -11.57 -5.79 -13.56
C ILE A 28 -11.41 -4.27 -13.46
N PHE A 29 -11.50 -3.56 -14.59
CA PHE A 29 -11.90 -2.16 -14.59
C PHE A 29 -13.43 -2.04 -14.78
N GLY A 30 -14.16 -3.07 -14.35
CA GLY A 30 -15.61 -3.05 -14.21
C GLY A 30 -15.94 -2.77 -12.76
N ASP A 31 -16.70 -1.70 -12.53
CA ASP A 31 -17.30 -1.39 -11.22
C ASP A 31 -18.07 -2.60 -10.71
N ALA A 32 -17.51 -3.33 -9.75
CA ALA A 32 -18.22 -4.36 -9.01
C ALA A 32 -19.19 -3.69 -8.04
N LYS A 33 -20.31 -3.17 -8.56
CA LYS A 33 -21.50 -2.85 -7.75
C LYS A 33 -22.26 -4.14 -7.48
N GLY A 34 -21.88 -4.86 -6.43
CA GLY A 34 -22.58 -6.04 -5.95
C GLY A 34 -22.23 -6.32 -4.49
N GLY A 35 -23.25 -6.49 -3.65
CA GLY A 35 -23.16 -6.68 -2.20
C GLY A 35 -22.37 -7.92 -1.76
N GLY A 36 -21.05 -7.87 -1.87
CA GLY A 36 -20.11 -8.80 -1.26
C GLY A 36 -19.80 -8.40 0.18
N ALA A 37 -19.26 -9.36 0.94
CA ALA A 37 -18.70 -9.11 2.27
C ALA A 37 -17.69 -7.95 2.21
N PRO A 38 -17.55 -7.16 3.29
CA PRO A 38 -16.65 -6.01 3.30
C PRO A 38 -15.22 -6.48 3.02
N LEU A 39 -14.60 -5.90 1.98
CA LEU A 39 -13.26 -6.26 1.50
C LEU A 39 -12.26 -5.15 1.80
N VAL A 40 -11.14 -5.49 2.43
CA VAL A 40 -10.04 -4.53 2.64
C VAL A 40 -9.31 -4.35 1.33
N SER A 41 -9.27 -3.13 0.80
CA SER A 41 -8.72 -2.80 -0.51
C SER A 41 -8.20 -1.36 -0.55
N PHE A 42 -7.54 -0.99 -1.64
CA PHE A 42 -7.31 0.44 -1.90
C PHE A 42 -8.64 1.19 -2.04
N SER A 43 -8.64 2.44 -1.59
CA SER A 43 -9.76 3.37 -1.61
C SER A 43 -9.67 4.33 -2.79
N GLU A 44 -10.82 4.83 -3.25
CA GLU A 44 -10.89 5.91 -4.25
C GLU A 44 -10.32 7.26 -3.75
N VAL A 45 -9.95 7.35 -2.48
CA VAL A 45 -9.16 8.47 -1.95
C VAL A 45 -7.69 8.30 -2.36
N LYS A 46 -7.36 8.79 -3.56
CA LYS A 46 -6.03 8.69 -4.18
C LYS A 46 -5.64 9.92 -4.99
N GLY A 47 -4.37 10.02 -5.35
CA GLY A 47 -3.86 11.02 -6.29
C GLY A 47 -4.45 10.87 -7.69
N THR A 48 -4.49 11.97 -8.43
CA THR A 48 -5.08 12.06 -9.77
C THR A 48 -4.43 11.12 -10.79
N ARG A 49 -3.10 10.95 -10.69
CA ARG A 49 -2.30 10.06 -11.56
C ARG A 49 -2.06 8.67 -10.97
N VAL A 50 -2.71 8.34 -9.86
CA VAL A 50 -2.62 7.01 -9.26
C VAL A 50 -3.67 6.11 -9.91
N LYS A 51 -3.22 4.98 -10.44
CA LYS A 51 -4.07 3.90 -10.95
C LYS A 51 -4.16 2.83 -9.86
N ILE A 52 -5.37 2.51 -9.40
CA ILE A 52 -5.60 1.44 -8.42
C ILE A 52 -6.56 0.38 -8.98
N SER A 53 -6.41 -0.83 -8.47
CA SER A 53 -7.46 -1.85 -8.40
C SER A 53 -7.67 -2.19 -6.92
N ASN A 54 -8.28 -3.33 -6.58
CA ASN A 54 -8.48 -3.72 -5.17
C ASN A 54 -7.15 -3.86 -4.41
N PHE A 55 -6.17 -4.50 -5.06
CA PHE A 55 -4.88 -4.85 -4.44
C PHE A 55 -3.67 -4.34 -5.21
N TYR A 56 -3.85 -3.70 -6.37
CA TYR A 56 -2.73 -3.17 -7.15
C TYR A 56 -2.72 -1.64 -7.11
N VAL A 57 -1.52 -1.07 -7.03
CA VAL A 57 -1.30 0.38 -7.13
C VAL A 57 -0.11 0.67 -8.06
N ALA A 58 -0.31 1.62 -8.96
CA ALA A 58 0.69 2.10 -9.91
C ALA A 58 0.46 3.58 -10.26
N GLY A 59 1.33 4.15 -11.11
CA GLY A 59 1.24 5.54 -11.56
C GLY A 59 2.05 6.48 -10.67
N SER A 60 1.52 7.65 -10.33
CA SER A 60 2.25 8.65 -9.54
C SER A 60 1.36 9.33 -8.52
N GLY A 61 1.75 9.26 -7.24
CA GLY A 61 1.03 9.88 -6.12
C GLY A 61 0.75 8.88 -5.01
N THR A 62 -0.20 9.22 -4.14
CA THR A 62 -0.55 8.49 -2.92
C THR A 62 -1.91 7.80 -3.05
N ALA A 63 -2.03 6.58 -2.53
CA ALA A 63 -3.27 5.86 -2.30
C ALA A 63 -3.41 5.46 -0.83
N LEU A 64 -4.64 5.46 -0.33
CA LEU A 64 -5.01 4.98 1.01
C LEU A 64 -5.78 3.66 0.89
N VAL A 65 -5.71 2.85 1.94
CA VAL A 65 -6.59 1.69 2.12
C VAL A 65 -7.95 2.14 2.65
N ASN A 66 -9.01 1.39 2.37
CA ASN A 66 -10.39 1.74 2.74
C ASN A 66 -10.76 1.50 4.21
N VAL A 67 -9.84 0.96 5.03
CA VAL A 67 -10.09 0.63 6.44
C VAL A 67 -9.05 1.30 7.35
N PRO A 68 -9.49 1.94 8.46
CA PRO A 68 -8.58 2.46 9.47
C PRO A 68 -7.98 1.35 10.35
N LEU A 69 -6.80 1.60 10.91
CA LEU A 69 -6.12 0.68 11.82
C LEU A 69 -6.59 0.90 13.26
N ILE A 70 -7.65 0.18 13.65
CA ILE A 70 -8.24 0.26 15.00
C ILE A 70 -7.76 -0.89 15.90
N GLN A 71 -7.35 -2.01 15.31
CA GLN A 71 -6.86 -3.18 16.05
C GLN A 71 -5.48 -2.93 16.69
N ASN A 72 -5.23 -3.55 17.86
CA ASN A 72 -3.99 -3.36 18.62
C ASN A 72 -2.71 -3.61 17.80
N ARG A 73 -2.73 -4.61 16.91
CA ARG A 73 -1.61 -4.96 16.04
C ARG A 73 -2.11 -5.34 14.66
N ALA A 74 -1.62 -4.66 13.64
CA ALA A 74 -2.01 -4.88 12.25
C ALA A 74 -0.80 -5.14 11.36
N TYR A 75 -0.95 -6.08 10.43
CA TYR A 75 0.07 -6.45 9.46
C TYR A 75 -0.47 -6.49 8.04
N TRP A 76 0.32 -6.03 7.09
CA TRP A 76 0.04 -6.14 5.66
C TRP A 76 1.34 -6.20 4.88
N GLU A 77 1.29 -6.66 3.63
CA GLU A 77 2.47 -6.79 2.76
C GLU A 77 2.28 -6.04 1.44
N PHE A 78 3.36 -5.49 0.91
CA PHE A 78 3.46 -5.04 -0.46
C PHE A 78 4.50 -5.85 -1.21
N LYS A 79 4.09 -6.54 -2.26
CA LYS A 79 4.98 -7.20 -3.22
C LYS A 79 5.37 -6.22 -4.31
N ILE A 80 6.67 -6.16 -4.60
CA ILE A 80 7.20 -5.32 -5.68
C ILE A 80 6.97 -6.04 -7.00
N VAL A 81 5.98 -5.60 -7.78
CA VAL A 81 5.68 -6.19 -9.09
C VAL A 81 6.55 -5.53 -10.16
N GLU A 82 6.66 -4.21 -10.14
CA GLU A 82 7.64 -3.45 -10.93
C GLU A 82 8.43 -2.54 -10.00
N LEU A 83 9.76 -2.64 -10.10
CA LEU A 83 10.67 -1.92 -9.24
C LEU A 83 10.67 -0.43 -9.61
N GLY A 84 10.43 0.41 -8.60
CA GLY A 84 10.55 1.84 -8.71
C GLY A 84 10.64 2.48 -7.33
N HIS A 85 10.55 3.80 -7.27
CA HIS A 85 10.51 4.49 -5.99
C HIS A 85 9.09 4.46 -5.42
N PHE A 86 9.00 4.15 -4.13
CA PHE A 86 7.74 4.17 -3.39
C PHE A 86 8.00 4.59 -1.96
N CYS A 87 6.94 5.02 -1.28
CA CYS A 87 6.91 5.16 0.17
C CYS A 87 5.72 4.37 0.73
N ALA A 88 5.88 3.73 1.89
CA ALA A 88 4.81 2.94 2.52
C ALA A 88 4.73 3.25 4.01
N GLY A 89 3.51 3.29 4.55
CA GLY A 89 3.31 3.54 5.97
C GLY A 89 1.88 3.78 6.36
N VAL A 90 1.70 4.68 7.33
CA VAL A 90 0.39 5.08 7.84
C VAL A 90 0.23 6.60 7.80
N CYS A 91 -0.98 7.07 7.53
CA CYS A 91 -1.29 8.50 7.56
C CYS A 91 -2.67 8.75 8.16
N GLU A 92 -2.85 9.93 8.76
CA GLU A 92 -4.19 10.43 9.06
C GLU A 92 -4.97 10.71 7.76
N PRO A 93 -6.30 10.56 7.76
CA PRO A 93 -7.15 10.76 6.59
C PRO A 93 -7.14 12.24 6.19
N SER A 94 -6.28 12.60 5.25
CA SER A 94 -6.26 13.92 4.62
C SER A 94 -6.35 13.76 3.12
N LYS A 95 -7.26 14.52 2.50
CA LYS A 95 -7.34 14.64 1.03
C LYS A 95 -6.31 15.61 0.46
N ALA A 96 -5.56 16.30 1.31
CA ALA A 96 -4.54 17.23 0.86
C ALA A 96 -3.28 16.49 0.38
N ASN A 97 -2.70 17.00 -0.71
CA ASN A 97 -1.44 16.57 -1.30
C ASN A 97 -1.38 15.07 -1.63
N LEU A 98 -2.45 14.52 -2.22
CA LEU A 98 -2.48 13.12 -2.68
C LEU A 98 -1.68 12.91 -3.98
N ASP A 99 -1.41 13.95 -4.75
CA ASP A 99 -0.57 13.88 -5.96
C ASP A 99 0.94 13.82 -5.65
N GLY A 100 1.32 14.14 -4.41
CA GLY A 100 2.70 14.10 -3.92
C GLY A 100 3.08 12.75 -3.31
N GLN A 101 4.35 12.65 -2.89
CA GLN A 101 4.86 11.51 -2.15
C GLN A 101 4.51 11.60 -0.66
N LEU A 102 4.38 10.45 0.01
CA LEU A 102 4.11 10.40 1.45
C LEU A 102 5.18 11.11 2.30
N SER A 103 6.43 11.16 1.82
CA SER A 103 7.54 11.83 2.52
C SER A 103 7.28 13.32 2.79
N ASP A 104 6.47 13.96 1.97
CA ASP A 104 6.28 15.41 1.98
C ASP A 104 4.99 15.78 2.74
N ARG A 105 4.25 14.78 3.22
CA ARG A 105 2.96 14.96 3.87
C ARG A 105 3.14 15.10 5.38
N LYS A 106 2.40 16.05 5.95
CA LYS A 106 2.24 16.14 7.41
C LYS A 106 1.42 14.95 7.90
N LYS A 107 1.55 14.62 9.18
CA LYS A 107 0.77 13.54 9.85
C LYS A 107 0.83 12.19 9.13
N THR A 108 2.02 11.90 8.60
CA THR A 108 2.33 10.68 7.87
C THR A 108 3.57 10.08 8.49
N TRP A 109 3.52 8.78 8.76
CA TRP A 109 4.65 8.00 9.25
C TRP A 109 4.90 6.89 8.23
N ALA A 110 5.85 7.15 7.34
CA ALA A 110 6.16 6.28 6.22
C ALA A 110 7.66 6.10 6.06
N ILE A 111 8.02 5.02 5.39
CA ILE A 111 9.38 4.76 4.94
C ILE A 111 9.47 4.93 3.44
N SER A 112 10.57 5.51 2.97
CA SER A 112 10.89 5.63 1.55
C SER A 112 11.74 4.44 1.13
N SER A 113 11.51 3.87 -0.05
CA SER A 113 12.34 2.77 -0.55
C SER A 113 13.81 3.19 -0.70
N LYS A 114 14.07 4.49 -0.96
CA LYS A 114 15.42 5.08 -1.01
C LYS A 114 16.11 5.20 0.36
N SER A 115 15.35 5.23 1.47
CA SER A 115 15.93 5.42 2.82
C SER A 115 16.21 4.12 3.57
N LEU A 116 15.79 2.99 3.02
CA LEU A 116 16.14 1.67 3.52
C LEU A 116 17.50 1.24 2.97
N LYS A 117 18.33 0.61 3.80
CA LYS A 117 19.63 0.05 3.39
C LYS A 117 19.49 -1.28 2.64
N CYS A 118 18.35 -1.48 2.00
CA CYS A 118 17.98 -2.72 1.33
C CYS A 118 18.02 -2.50 -0.18
N GLU A 119 18.62 -3.45 -0.90
CA GLU A 119 18.51 -3.48 -2.36
C GLU A 119 17.24 -4.22 -2.76
N PHE A 120 16.20 -3.46 -3.08
CA PHE A 120 14.92 -4.02 -3.52
C PHE A 120 15.01 -4.61 -4.93
N LYS A 121 14.35 -5.75 -5.11
CA LYS A 121 14.20 -6.41 -6.41
C LYS A 121 12.73 -6.71 -6.69
N LYS A 122 12.41 -6.89 -7.97
CA LYS A 122 11.10 -7.43 -8.37
C LYS A 122 10.86 -8.77 -7.68
N GLY A 123 9.68 -8.93 -7.09
CA GLY A 123 9.28 -10.08 -6.30
C GLY A 123 9.56 -9.97 -4.80
N ASP A 124 10.34 -8.99 -4.35
CA ASP A 124 10.55 -8.76 -2.91
C ASP A 124 9.26 -8.32 -2.23
N LEU A 125 9.18 -8.65 -0.94
CA LEU A 125 8.07 -8.31 -0.07
C LEU A 125 8.50 -7.29 0.99
N LEU A 126 7.68 -6.25 1.10
CA LEU A 126 7.73 -5.27 2.17
C LEU A 126 6.57 -5.52 3.14
N GLY A 127 6.88 -6.11 4.29
CA GLY A 127 5.92 -6.29 5.38
C GLY A 127 5.83 -5.04 6.24
N MET A 128 4.63 -4.69 6.66
CA MET A 128 4.34 -3.51 7.47
C MET A 128 3.59 -3.93 8.71
N GLY A 129 4.17 -3.73 9.89
CA GLY A 129 3.56 -4.06 11.17
C GLY A 129 3.28 -2.80 11.98
N TYR A 130 2.01 -2.48 12.22
CA TYR A 130 1.61 -1.35 13.05
C TYR A 130 1.15 -1.82 14.44
N ASP A 131 1.71 -1.23 15.49
CA ASP A 131 1.49 -1.63 16.88
C ASP A 131 1.01 -0.45 17.72
N LEU A 132 -0.21 -0.55 18.24
CA LEU A 132 -0.87 0.42 19.12
C LEU A 132 -0.74 0.05 20.62
N SER A 133 -0.07 -1.06 20.96
CA SER A 133 -0.03 -1.54 22.35
C SER A 133 0.89 -0.76 23.30
N ASP A 134 1.72 0.13 22.77
CA ASP A 134 2.62 0.99 23.54
C ASP A 134 2.08 2.44 23.57
N ILE A 135 2.55 3.25 24.54
CA ILE A 135 2.21 4.68 24.71
C ILE A 135 2.41 5.47 23.42
N ARG A 136 3.35 5.05 22.57
CA ARG A 136 3.52 5.57 21.21
C ARG A 136 3.36 4.44 20.21
N PRO A 137 2.49 4.60 19.21
CA PRO A 137 2.40 3.63 18.14
C PRO A 137 3.75 3.41 17.44
N VAL A 138 4.00 2.19 17.01
CA VAL A 138 5.23 1.82 16.32
C VAL A 138 4.90 1.19 14.98
N LEU A 139 5.44 1.77 13.91
CA LEU A 139 5.44 1.17 12.58
C LEU A 139 6.74 0.40 12.37
N ARG A 140 6.64 -0.91 12.22
CA ARG A 140 7.74 -1.84 11.93
C ARG A 140 7.71 -2.18 10.44
N VAL A 141 8.88 -2.20 9.83
CA VAL A 141 9.08 -2.47 8.41
C VAL A 141 9.93 -3.72 8.28
N TYR A 142 9.45 -4.67 7.50
CA TYR A 142 10.07 -5.95 7.22
C TYR A 142 10.40 -6.03 5.74
N HIS A 143 11.59 -6.53 5.40
CA HIS A 143 11.96 -6.88 4.03
C HIS A 143 12.18 -8.39 4.00
N ASN A 144 11.37 -9.09 3.20
CA ASN A 144 11.40 -10.56 3.08
C ASN A 144 11.38 -11.26 4.47
N GLY A 145 10.45 -10.85 5.33
CA GLY A 145 10.27 -11.39 6.68
C GLY A 145 11.26 -10.87 7.74
N LYS A 146 12.33 -10.16 7.37
CA LYS A 146 13.31 -9.62 8.31
C LYS A 146 13.00 -8.18 8.69
N LEU A 147 12.96 -7.87 9.99
CA LEU A 147 12.81 -6.50 10.48
C LEU A 147 14.00 -5.64 10.02
N VAL A 148 13.72 -4.54 9.31
CA VAL A 148 14.74 -3.61 8.79
C VAL A 148 14.63 -2.21 9.35
N LYS A 149 13.44 -1.79 9.81
CA LYS A 149 13.24 -0.47 10.40
C LYS A 149 12.08 -0.48 11.40
N SER A 150 12.21 0.35 12.43
CA SER A 150 11.12 0.70 13.35
C SER A 150 11.01 2.21 13.41
N ILE A 151 9.81 2.74 13.21
CA ILE A 151 9.47 4.15 13.25
C ILE A 151 8.51 4.35 14.42
N LYS A 152 8.91 5.18 15.40
CA LYS A 152 7.99 5.60 16.45
C LYS A 152 7.09 6.68 15.87
N CYS A 153 5.79 6.46 15.89
CA CYS A 153 4.82 7.48 15.52
C CYS A 153 4.82 8.60 16.57
N SER A 154 4.43 9.78 16.14
CA SER A 154 4.43 10.95 17.02
C SER A 154 3.31 10.85 18.05
N LYS A 155 3.49 11.53 19.19
CA LYS A 155 2.52 11.57 20.29
C LYS A 155 1.26 12.38 19.96
N ASP A 156 1.35 13.27 18.96
CA ASP A 156 0.27 14.15 18.52
C ASP A 156 -0.62 13.54 17.43
N MET A 157 -0.39 12.26 17.08
CA MET A 157 -1.27 11.49 16.22
C MET A 157 -2.68 11.44 16.81
N GLN A 158 -3.68 11.88 16.05
CA GLN A 158 -5.07 12.00 16.51
C GLN A 158 -6.03 11.32 15.55
N GLY A 159 -6.99 10.59 16.12
CA GLY A 159 -8.03 9.91 15.37
C GLY A 159 -7.51 8.69 14.60
N ASP A 160 -8.28 8.29 13.60
CA ASP A 160 -8.01 7.11 12.79
C ASP A 160 -6.78 7.30 11.90
N VAL A 161 -5.99 6.25 11.75
CA VAL A 161 -4.89 6.20 10.78
C VAL A 161 -5.13 5.09 9.77
N TYR A 162 -4.72 5.35 8.54
CA TYR A 162 -4.95 4.45 7.42
C TYR A 162 -3.61 3.96 6.90
N PRO A 163 -3.50 2.67 6.51
CA PRO A 163 -2.39 2.24 5.67
C PRO A 163 -2.40 3.05 4.38
N CYS A 164 -1.22 3.47 3.97
CA CYS A 164 -1.04 4.29 2.78
C CYS A 164 0.26 3.95 2.08
N VAL A 165 0.27 4.22 0.78
CA VAL A 165 1.42 4.01 -0.08
C VAL A 165 1.47 5.11 -1.13
N SER A 166 2.66 5.62 -1.42
CA SER A 166 2.90 6.44 -2.61
C SER A 166 3.86 5.76 -3.55
N VAL A 167 3.60 5.92 -4.85
CA VAL A 167 4.39 5.33 -5.94
C VAL A 167 4.86 6.44 -6.89
N GLU A 168 6.04 6.25 -7.49
CA GLU A 168 6.51 7.03 -8.64
C GLU A 168 6.20 6.27 -9.95
N GLU A 169 6.23 7.00 -11.07
CA GLU A 169 5.97 6.44 -12.40
C GLU A 169 6.88 5.23 -12.67
N GLY A 170 6.29 4.15 -13.22
CA GLY A 170 6.97 2.87 -13.44
C GLY A 170 7.04 1.94 -12.23
N CYS A 171 6.67 2.40 -11.02
CA CYS A 171 6.53 1.51 -9.87
C CYS A 171 5.14 0.86 -9.83
N MET A 172 5.11 -0.44 -9.54
CA MET A 172 3.87 -1.17 -9.31
C MET A 172 3.99 -2.09 -8.10
N LEU A 173 3.02 -1.99 -7.20
CA LEU A 173 2.95 -2.79 -5.99
C LEU A 173 1.63 -3.58 -5.93
N GLU A 174 1.71 -4.80 -5.43
CA GLU A 174 0.57 -5.64 -5.09
C GLU A 174 0.47 -5.74 -3.56
N ALA A 175 -0.69 -5.45 -3.01
CA ALA A 175 -0.97 -5.47 -1.59
C ALA A 175 -1.60 -6.79 -1.15
N ASN A 176 -1.19 -7.27 0.02
CA ASN A 176 -1.87 -8.33 0.75
C ASN A 176 -2.28 -7.78 2.13
N PHE A 177 -3.57 -7.74 2.43
CA PHE A 177 -4.12 -7.24 3.70
C PHE A 177 -4.59 -8.35 4.64
N GLU A 178 -4.35 -9.62 4.28
CA GLU A 178 -5.04 -10.83 4.77
C GLU A 178 -6.51 -10.90 4.34
N GLY A 179 -6.99 -12.11 4.04
CA GLY A 179 -8.36 -12.33 3.57
C GLY A 179 -8.63 -11.92 2.11
N SER A 180 -7.65 -11.32 1.42
CA SER A 180 -7.83 -10.83 0.06
C SER A 180 -7.67 -11.91 -1.01
N LEU A 181 -6.64 -12.76 -0.98
CA LEU A 181 -6.44 -13.81 -2.00
C LEU A 181 -5.55 -14.99 -1.53
N GLN A 182 -4.52 -14.76 -0.70
CA GLN A 182 -3.54 -15.77 -0.24
C GLN A 182 -2.97 -15.43 1.15
N PRO A 183 -2.47 -16.42 1.92
CA PRO A 183 -1.79 -16.16 3.19
C PRO A 183 -0.54 -15.29 3.00
N PHE A 184 -0.12 -14.58 4.04
CA PHE A 184 1.14 -13.84 4.05
C PHE A 184 2.32 -14.78 3.79
N GLN A 185 3.25 -14.37 2.92
CA GLN A 185 4.30 -15.29 2.43
C GLN A 185 5.34 -15.60 3.52
N TYR A 186 5.71 -14.60 4.32
CA TYR A 186 6.62 -14.79 5.47
C TYR A 186 5.87 -14.92 6.80
N GLY A 187 4.53 -14.84 6.76
CA GLY A 187 3.69 -14.77 7.94
C GLY A 187 3.77 -13.41 8.67
N PRO A 188 2.74 -13.05 9.44
CA PRO A 188 2.80 -11.88 10.28
C PRO A 188 3.73 -12.14 11.47
N PRO A 189 4.38 -11.11 12.04
CA PRO A 189 5.09 -11.24 13.30
C PRO A 189 4.18 -11.73 14.43
N GLN A 190 4.76 -12.20 15.54
CA GLN A 190 3.98 -12.77 16.65
C GLN A 190 2.89 -11.81 17.16
N ASN A 191 1.65 -12.31 17.25
CA ASN A 191 0.46 -11.58 17.70
C ASN A 191 0.03 -10.42 16.79
N TYR A 192 0.44 -10.42 15.53
CA TYR A 192 -0.12 -9.57 14.49
C TYR A 192 -1.14 -10.36 13.68
N SER A 193 -2.19 -9.68 13.23
CA SER A 193 -3.10 -10.18 12.20
C SER A 193 -3.17 -9.18 11.07
N GLY A 194 -3.71 -9.62 9.95
CA GLY A 194 -4.18 -8.78 8.86
C GLY A 194 -5.19 -7.75 9.28
N ILE A 195 -5.44 -6.82 8.36
CA ILE A 195 -6.32 -5.68 8.60
C ILE A 195 -7.77 -6.16 8.63
N MET A 196 -8.49 -5.82 9.69
CA MET A 196 -9.89 -6.19 9.86
C MET A 196 -10.78 -4.96 9.84
N PHE A 197 -11.99 -5.09 9.29
CA PHE A 197 -13.05 -4.12 9.52
C PHE A 197 -13.46 -4.13 11.00
N THR A 198 -13.78 -2.96 11.52
CA THR A 198 -14.49 -2.85 12.79
C THR A 198 -15.78 -3.64 12.71
N ARG A 199 -15.95 -4.59 13.62
CA ARG A 199 -17.26 -5.19 13.88
C ARG A 199 -17.89 -4.37 14.98
N ASP A 200 -18.89 -3.58 14.64
CA ASP A 200 -19.78 -3.04 15.66
C ASP A 200 -20.47 -4.25 16.32
N ILE A 201 -20.19 -4.46 17.59
CA ILE A 201 -20.91 -5.43 18.40
C ILE A 201 -22.19 -4.70 18.80
N LEU A 202 -23.26 -4.91 18.02
CA LEU A 202 -24.61 -4.48 18.40
C LEU A 202 -25.09 -5.26 19.64
#